data_AF-A0A9E5TQB1-F1
#
_entry.id   AF-A0A9E5TQB1-F1
#
_cell.length_a   1.000
_cell.length_b   1.000
_cell.length_c   1.000
_cell.angle_alpha   90.00
_cell.angle_beta   90.00
_cell.angle_gamma   90.00
#
_symmetry.space_group_name_H-M   'P 1'
#
loop_
_entity.id
_entity.type
_entity.pdbx_description
1 polymer ?
#
loop_
_entity_poly.entity_id
_entity_poly.type
_entity_poly.pdbx_seq_one_letter_code
_entity_poly.pdbx_strand_id
1 'polypeptide(L)' 'MSLPGVVGTAQGLCDDKPCINVFVIKKTLELDEKIPDSLDGYPVAIEETGEFRALPGDQD' A
#
# COMPACT_ATOMS: atom_id res chain seq x y z
N MET A 1 -6.15 -7.09 6.77
CA MET A 1 -4.79 -7.27 6.19
C MET A 1 -3.97 -8.14 7.12
N SER A 2 -3.11 -9.01 6.59
CA SER A 2 -2.37 -10.00 7.40
C SER A 2 -1.03 -9.50 7.94
N LEU A 3 -0.46 -8.45 7.34
CA LEU A 3 0.80 -7.83 7.79
C LEU A 3 0.50 -6.56 8.61
N PRO A 4 0.95 -6.47 9.88
CA PRO A 4 0.77 -5.26 10.69
C PRO A 4 1.37 -4.03 10.02
N GLY A 5 0.64 -2.91 10.05
CA GLY A 5 1.04 -1.66 9.41
C GLY A 5 0.57 -1.50 7.96
N VAL A 6 0.13 -2.58 7.29
CA VAL A 6 -0.52 -2.50 5.96
C VAL A 6 -2.00 -2.19 6.10
N VAL A 7 -2.46 -1.15 5.42
CA VAL A 7 -3.86 -0.68 5.43
C VAL A 7 -4.60 -0.98 4.13
N GLY A 8 -3.89 -1.28 3.05
CA GLY A 8 -4.51 -1.63 1.78
C GLY A 8 -3.51 -2.09 0.72
N THR A 9 -4.07 -2.65 -0.36
CA THR A 9 -3.34 -3.00 -1.58
C THR A 9 -4.17 -2.63 -2.79
N ALA A 10 -3.53 -2.14 -3.85
CA ALA A 10 -4.18 -1.85 -5.13
C ALA A 10 -3.29 -2.21 -6.30
N GLN A 11 -3.90 -2.33 -7.48
CA GLN A 11 -3.17 -2.36 -8.75
C GLN A 11 -3.14 -0.94 -9.32
N GLY A 12 -1.99 -0.52 -9.81
CA GLY A 12 -1.80 0.82 -10.35
C GLY A 12 -0.68 0.87 -11.37
N LEU A 13 -0.20 2.09 -11.62
CA LEU A 13 0.96 2.35 -12.45
C LEU A 13 2.05 2.99 -11.61
N CYS A 14 3.26 2.43 -11.66
CA CYS A 14 4.48 2.96 -11.08
C CYS A 14 5.42 3.24 -12.25
N ASP A 15 5.75 4.52 -12.49
CA ASP A 15 6.51 4.95 -13.68
C ASP A 15 5.92 4.38 -14.99
N ASP A 16 4.59 4.54 -15.17
CA ASP A 16 3.80 4.06 -16.31
C ASP A 16 3.79 2.53 -16.52
N LYS A 17 4.31 1.74 -15.56
CA LYS A 17 4.30 0.27 -15.61
C LYS A 17 3.30 -0.31 -14.62
N PRO A 18 2.59 -1.40 -14.97
CA PRO A 18 1.73 -2.11 -14.03
C PRO A 18 2.48 -2.46 -12.75
N CYS A 19 1.92 -2.08 -11.61
CA CYS A 19 2.52 -2.34 -10.31
C CYS A 19 1.47 -2.62 -9.24
N ILE A 20 1.94 -3.19 -8.13
CA ILE A 20 1.14 -3.42 -6.94
C ILE A 20 1.50 -2.35 -5.93
N ASN A 21 0.53 -1.54 -5.53
CA ASN A 21 0.70 -0.53 -4.48
C ASN A 21 0.30 -1.14 -3.13
N VAL A 22 1.20 -1.09 -2.16
CA VAL A 22 0.97 -1.45 -0.77
C VAL A 22 0.89 -0.19 0.05
N PHE A 23 -0.27 0.08 0.62
CA PHE A 23 -0.52 1.24 1.45
C PHE A 23 -0.25 0.90 2.91
N VAL A 24 0.54 1.73 3.58
CA VAL A 24 0.95 1.53 4.97
C VAL A 24 0.61 2.74 5.84
N ILE A 25 0.43 2.51 7.14
CA ILE A 25 0.24 3.59 8.12
C ILE A 25 1.49 4.48 8.17
N LYS A 26 2.66 3.84 8.19
CA LYS A 26 3.97 4.47 8.24
C LYS A 26 5.00 3.58 7.57
N LYS A 27 5.92 4.16 6.79
CA LYS A 27 7.09 3.45 6.26
C LYS A 27 8.05 3.12 7.39
N THR A 28 8.44 1.86 7.48
CA THR A 28 9.40 1.35 8.47
C THR A 28 10.33 0.36 7.79
N LEU A 29 11.56 0.26 8.31
CA LEU A 29 12.54 -0.73 7.83
C LEU A 29 11.98 -2.17 7.90
N GLU A 30 11.21 -2.48 8.95
CA GLU A 30 10.57 -3.79 9.08
C GLU A 30 9.59 -4.09 7.94
N LEU A 31 8.85 -3.09 7.45
CA LEU A 31 7.93 -3.26 6.32
C LEU A 31 8.69 -3.38 5.01
N ASP A 32 9.73 -2.57 4.79
CA ASP A 32 10.63 -2.69 3.63
C ASP A 32 11.30 -4.07 3.56
N GLU A 33 11.66 -4.68 4.69
CA GLU A 33 12.27 -6.02 4.73
C GLU A 33 11.25 -7.16 4.51
N LYS A 34 9.99 -6.97 4.89
CA LYS A 34 8.93 -7.99 4.81
C LYS A 34 8.15 -7.96 3.51
N ILE A 35 8.01 -6.79 2.90
CA ILE A 35 7.28 -6.62 1.65
C ILE A 35 8.27 -6.88 0.51
N PRO A 36 7.99 -7.86 -0.37
CA PRO A 36 8.87 -8.12 -1.50
C PRO A 36 8.86 -6.93 -2.46
N ASP A 37 9.97 -6.70 -3.15
CA ASP A 37 10.14 -5.69 -4.20
C ASP A 37 9.37 -6.04 -5.48
N SER A 38 9.01 -7.31 -5.66
CA SER A 38 8.21 -7.79 -6.78
C SER A 38 7.33 -8.99 -6.42
N LEU A 39 6.20 -9.13 -7.13
CA LEU A 39 5.30 -10.29 -7.04
C LEU A 39 4.83 -10.68 -8.43
N ASP A 40 5.02 -11.93 -8.83
CA ASP A 40 4.69 -12.45 -10.18
C ASP A 40 5.24 -11.60 -11.34
N GLY A 41 6.42 -10.98 -11.13
CA GLY A 41 7.06 -10.11 -12.11
C GLY A 41 6.53 -8.66 -12.13
N TYR A 42 5.54 -8.33 -11.31
CA TYR A 42 5.09 -6.96 -11.11
C TYR A 42 5.88 -6.29 -9.99
N PRO A 43 6.40 -5.06 -10.19
CA PRO A 43 7.03 -4.31 -9.11
C PRO A 43 6.01 -3.98 -8.02
N VAL A 44 6.47 -3.99 -6.78
CA VAL A 44 5.69 -3.59 -5.61
C VAL A 44 6.20 -2.24 -5.12
N ALA A 45 5.29 -1.28 -4.98
CA ALA A 45 5.60 0.02 -4.42
C ALA A 45 4.93 0.16 -3.05
N ILE A 46 5.70 0.64 -2.07
CA ILE A 46 5.18 0.95 -0.73
C ILE A 46 4.86 2.44 -0.66
N GLU A 47 3.64 2.78 -0.27
CA GLU A 47 3.19 4.17 -0.09
C GLU A 47 2.69 4.39 1.34
N GLU A 48 3.17 5.45 1.97
CA GLU A 48 2.68 5.86 3.29
C GLU A 48 1.43 6.72 3.12
N THR A 49 0.29 6.22 3.60
CA THR A 49 -1.01 6.92 3.49
C THR A 49 -1.62 7.24 4.85
N GLY A 50 -1.05 6.71 5.94
CA GLY A 50 -1.72 6.70 7.23
C GLY A 50 -2.89 5.71 7.24
N GLU A 51 -3.81 5.89 8.18
CA GLU A 51 -4.99 5.04 8.29
C GLU A 51 -6.06 5.41 7.26
N PHE A 52 -6.59 4.41 6.57
CA PHE A 52 -7.81 4.60 5.79
C PHE A 52 -9.00 4.81 6.73
N ARG A 53 -9.75 5.88 6.47
CA ARG A 53 -10.97 6.23 7.19
C ARG A 53 -12.08 6.42 6.18
N ALA A 54 -13.27 5.93 6.51
CA ALA A 54 -14.45 6.26 5.74
C ALA A 54 -14.63 7.79 5.75
N LEU A 55 -15.04 8.35 4.61
CA LEU A 55 -15.52 9.71 4.61
C LEU A 55 -16.73 9.80 5.56
N PRO A 56 -16.92 10.92 6.29
CA PRO A 56 -18.15 11.14 7.03
C PRO A 56 -19.33 10.93 6.09
N GLY A 57 -20.31 10.12 6.48
CA GLY A 57 -21.57 10.00 5.73
C GLY A 57 -22.24 11.36 5.62
N ASP A 58 -23.00 11.59 4.54
CA ASP A 58 -23.61 12.86 4.16
C ASP A 58 -23.96 13.77 5.35
N GLN A 59 -23.33 14.95 5.38
CA GLN A 59 -23.83 16.09 6.16
C GLN A 59 -25.05 16.60 5.40
N ASP A 60 -26.24 16.18 5.84
CA ASP A 60 -27.54 16.73 5.39
C ASP A 60 -27.56 18.27 5.50
#